data_AF-A0A954X295-F1
#
_entry.id   AF-A0A954X295-F1
#
_cell.length_a   1.000
_cell.length_b   1.000
_cell.length_c   1.000
_cell.angle_alpha   90.00
_cell.angle_beta   90.00
_cell.angle_gamma   90.00
#
_symmetry.space_group_name_H-M   'P 1'
#
loop_
_entity.id
_entity.type
_entity.pdbx_description
1 polymer ?
#
loop_
_entity_poly.entity_id
_entity_poly.type
_entity_poly.pdbx_seq_one_letter_code
_entity_poly.pdbx_strand_id
1 'polypeptide(L)'
;MIVAELAANEGQKDQAVRASWGCLEYVPIVISPPLDFVGDISVAGSPPEWRFPNTTEAELAGFFHEAGLTNAEKDTLFRAVRHDSEATGLRLLPEPDVVRSLSSTARAHIYHRLGCSPLNPVHNNAFRFTGTTLEQWFDDANVATKTIELVAPYVYRNGSMLFFADWDLVFPEVTDTGERRRLVSALAREATVLMKLRIAPRMELDTILDYWGRGRHNKDIRPVLESLARCREGQVIDVVHLLPPFARRLLYTYPHPPRNDAETRRDCHWSSLNFFNEWPDDRFLDLDCVKETIETRYCRLNGQPGFGDLALFCEPHGEVFHSAIYIADNVVFTKNGSTMLRPWMFMRLPEMADFYPRTRPIEVRFYRRY
;
A
#
# COMPACT_ATOMS: atom_id res chain seq x y z
N MET A 1 6.16 -1.28 22.05
CA MET A 1 5.00 -1.27 22.96
C MET A 1 4.07 -0.07 22.69
N ILE A 2 3.82 0.26 21.42
CA ILE A 2 2.87 1.31 20.97
C ILE A 2 2.01 0.80 19.78
N VAL A 3 2.25 -0.41 19.30
CA VAL A 3 1.39 -1.10 18.29
C VAL A 3 0.19 -1.81 18.95
N ALA A 4 0.20 -1.95 20.28
CA ALA A 4 -0.88 -2.62 21.02
C ALA A 4 -2.07 -1.69 21.38
N GLU A 5 -1.94 -0.37 21.17
CA GLU A 5 -2.99 0.60 21.55
C GLU A 5 -3.86 1.05 20.38
N LEU A 6 -3.69 0.45 19.20
CA LEU A 6 -4.54 0.68 18.02
C LEU A 6 -5.44 -0.53 17.69
N ALA A 7 -5.43 -1.57 18.52
CA ALA A 7 -6.19 -2.80 18.33
C ALA A 7 -7.05 -3.12 19.56
N ALA A 8 -8.00 -2.23 19.89
CA ALA A 8 -9.20 -2.54 20.67
C ALA A 8 -10.06 -1.28 20.78
N ASN A 9 -11.03 -1.10 19.88
CA ASN A 9 -12.15 -0.20 20.18
C ASN A 9 -13.45 -0.61 19.47
N GLU A 10 -13.76 -1.91 19.48
CA GLU A 10 -15.09 -2.42 19.10
C GLU A 10 -16.11 -2.41 20.26
N GLY A 11 -15.84 -1.69 21.36
CA GLY A 11 -16.69 -1.78 22.54
C GLY A 11 -16.61 -0.61 23.51
N GLN A 12 -16.76 0.63 23.04
CA GLN A 12 -17.06 1.77 23.93
C GLN A 12 -18.07 2.72 23.27
N LYS A 13 -19.36 2.33 23.35
CA LYS A 13 -20.47 3.29 23.39
C LYS A 13 -20.36 4.04 24.73
N ASP A 14 -20.58 5.34 24.69
CA ASP A 14 -20.60 6.31 25.81
C ASP A 14 -19.28 7.00 26.21
N GLN A 15 -18.68 7.71 25.26
CA GLN A 15 -18.57 9.19 25.29
C GLN A 15 -17.81 9.65 24.03
N ALA A 16 -18.51 9.64 22.90
CA ALA A 16 -17.96 10.22 21.68
C ALA A 16 -17.87 11.74 21.88
N VAL A 17 -16.64 12.25 22.04
CA VAL A 17 -16.33 13.55 21.43
C VAL A 17 -16.79 13.40 19.98
N ARG A 18 -17.89 14.06 19.58
CA ARG A 18 -18.39 13.97 18.21
C ARG A 18 -17.23 14.30 17.29
N ALA A 19 -16.75 13.31 16.56
CA ALA A 19 -15.60 13.52 15.72
C ALA A 19 -15.93 14.59 14.67
N SER A 20 -15.05 15.58 14.51
CA SER A 20 -15.31 16.79 13.72
C SER A 20 -15.56 16.51 12.23
N TRP A 21 -15.17 15.33 11.76
CA TRP A 21 -15.43 14.86 10.40
C TRP A 21 -16.87 14.38 10.16
N GLY A 22 -17.69 14.19 11.19
CA GLY A 22 -19.08 13.74 11.08
C GLY A 22 -19.24 12.20 11.07
N CYS A 23 -20.39 11.74 10.57
CA CYS A 23 -20.75 10.32 10.54
C CYS A 23 -20.38 9.72 9.18
N LEU A 24 -19.44 8.77 9.19
CA LEU A 24 -18.91 8.12 7.99
C LEU A 24 -19.48 6.72 7.78
N GLU A 25 -19.69 6.39 6.52
CA GLU A 25 -20.06 5.05 6.03
C GLU A 25 -19.01 4.55 5.05
N TYR A 26 -18.76 3.25 5.08
CA TYR A 26 -17.74 2.61 4.26
C TYR A 26 -18.37 1.50 3.44
N VAL A 27 -18.12 1.51 2.14
CA VAL A 27 -18.46 0.40 1.25
C VAL A 27 -17.14 -0.19 0.75
N PRO A 28 -16.74 -1.39 1.21
CA PRO A 28 -15.58 -2.09 0.67
C PRO A 28 -15.76 -2.34 -0.82
N ILE A 29 -14.72 -2.06 -1.60
CA ILE A 29 -14.67 -2.33 -3.03
C ILE A 29 -13.29 -2.87 -3.41
N VAL A 30 -13.21 -3.51 -4.56
CA VAL A 30 -11.94 -3.95 -5.14
C VAL A 30 -11.82 -3.31 -6.52
N ILE A 31 -10.67 -2.72 -6.80
CA ILE A 31 -10.35 -2.13 -8.10
C ILE A 31 -9.15 -2.84 -8.71
N SER A 32 -9.11 -2.93 -10.03
CA SER A 32 -8.04 -3.59 -10.79
C SER A 32 -7.51 -2.66 -11.87
N PRO A 33 -6.21 -2.77 -12.26
CA PRO A 33 -5.71 -2.00 -13.38
C PRO A 33 -6.44 -2.43 -14.66
N PRO A 34 -6.83 -1.48 -15.53
CA PRO A 34 -7.38 -1.81 -16.84
C PRO A 34 -6.43 -2.75 -17.59
N LEU A 35 -6.96 -3.73 -18.31
CA LEU A 35 -6.13 -4.69 -19.05
C LEU A 35 -5.18 -3.98 -20.02
N ASP A 36 -5.60 -2.87 -20.63
CA ASP A 36 -4.78 -2.07 -21.54
C ASP A 36 -3.58 -1.38 -20.88
N PHE A 37 -3.57 -1.27 -19.55
CA PHE A 37 -2.42 -0.74 -18.81
C PHE A 37 -1.43 -1.86 -18.43
N VAL A 38 -1.88 -3.10 -18.49
CA VAL A 38 -1.03 -4.28 -18.29
C VAL A 38 -0.30 -4.59 -19.59
N GLY A 39 0.96 -4.16 -19.66
CA GLY A 39 1.86 -4.49 -20.76
C GLY A 39 2.25 -5.98 -20.79
N ASP A 40 2.92 -6.38 -21.87
CA ASP A 40 3.48 -7.72 -21.98
C ASP A 40 4.62 -7.88 -20.98
N ILE A 41 4.39 -8.70 -19.95
CA ILE A 41 5.44 -9.03 -18.99
C ILE A 41 6.40 -10.01 -19.67
N SER A 42 7.69 -9.68 -19.66
CA SER A 42 8.72 -10.60 -20.16
C SER A 42 8.63 -11.95 -19.44
N VAL A 43 8.56 -13.03 -20.21
CA VAL A 43 8.59 -14.42 -19.71
C VAL A 43 10.03 -14.90 -19.54
N ALA A 44 11.03 -14.08 -19.90
CA ALA A 44 12.43 -14.40 -19.65
C ALA A 44 12.72 -14.27 -18.14
N GLY A 45 12.34 -15.30 -17.38
CA GLY A 45 12.62 -15.41 -15.97
C GLY A 45 14.12 -15.45 -15.75
N SER A 46 14.63 -14.49 -14.98
CA SER A 46 15.91 -14.72 -14.32
C SER A 46 15.66 -15.70 -13.18
N PRO A 47 16.60 -16.61 -12.88
CA PRO A 47 16.46 -17.45 -11.69
C PRO A 47 16.24 -16.55 -10.47
N PRO A 48 15.39 -16.97 -9.51
CA PRO A 48 15.14 -16.19 -8.31
C PRO A 48 16.48 -15.85 -7.65
N GLU A 49 16.70 -14.57 -7.39
CA GLU A 49 17.89 -14.06 -6.72
C GLU A 49 17.50 -13.54 -5.36
N TRP A 50 18.12 -14.09 -4.32
CA TRP A 50 17.90 -13.68 -2.94
C TRP A 50 19.17 -13.04 -2.39
N ARG A 51 19.08 -11.77 -2.01
CA ARG A 51 20.16 -11.02 -1.38
C ARG A 51 19.85 -10.76 0.09
N PHE A 52 20.79 -11.13 0.95
CA PHE A 52 20.76 -10.90 2.40
C PHE A 52 21.89 -9.91 2.76
N PRO A 53 21.63 -8.60 2.68
CA PRO A 53 22.65 -7.58 2.99
C PRO A 53 23.06 -7.66 4.46
N ASN A 54 24.33 -7.37 4.74
CA ASN A 54 24.89 -7.31 6.10
C ASN A 54 24.60 -8.56 6.95
N THR A 55 24.58 -9.74 6.33
CA THR A 55 24.24 -11.01 6.99
C THR A 55 25.40 -11.99 6.83
N THR A 56 25.77 -12.67 7.91
CA THR A 56 26.78 -13.74 7.94
C THR A 56 26.16 -15.11 7.67
N GLU A 57 26.98 -16.12 7.33
CA GLU A 57 26.46 -17.48 7.11
C GLU A 57 25.85 -18.09 8.38
N ALA A 58 26.42 -17.81 9.55
CA ALA A 58 25.88 -18.28 10.83
C ALA A 58 24.51 -17.67 11.15
N GLU A 59 24.35 -16.37 10.89
CA GLU A 59 23.05 -15.69 11.03
C GLU A 59 22.03 -16.23 10.02
N LEU A 60 22.44 -16.48 8.77
CA LEU A 60 21.58 -17.07 7.76
C LEU A 60 21.14 -18.49 8.15
N ALA A 61 22.02 -19.28 8.77
CA ALA A 61 21.70 -20.62 9.27
C ALA A 61 20.71 -20.59 10.42
N GLY A 62 20.89 -19.68 11.37
CA GLY A 62 19.90 -19.41 12.42
C GLY A 62 18.55 -19.00 11.83
N PHE A 63 18.56 -18.07 10.87
CA PHE A 63 17.37 -17.60 10.18
C PHE A 63 16.61 -18.72 9.44
N PHE A 64 17.30 -19.55 8.66
CA PHE A 64 16.67 -20.69 7.97
C PHE A 64 16.18 -21.76 8.95
N HIS A 65 16.80 -21.90 10.12
CA HIS A 65 16.29 -22.75 11.18
C HIS A 65 14.97 -22.21 11.74
N GLU A 66 14.91 -20.92 12.08
CA GLU A 66 13.71 -20.25 12.58
C GLU A 66 12.57 -20.22 11.56
N ALA A 67 12.88 -20.14 10.27
CA ALA A 67 11.92 -20.26 9.18
C ALA A 67 11.35 -21.69 9.01
N GLY A 68 11.88 -22.67 9.76
CA GLY A 68 11.34 -24.02 9.78
C GLY A 68 11.69 -24.86 8.55
N LEU A 69 12.77 -24.54 7.85
CA LEU A 69 13.21 -25.29 6.67
C LEU A 69 13.66 -26.70 7.07
N THR A 70 13.36 -27.66 6.20
CA THR A 70 13.88 -29.02 6.31
C THR A 70 15.40 -29.05 6.11
N ASN A 71 16.06 -30.12 6.56
CA ASN A 71 17.51 -30.26 6.35
C ASN A 71 17.87 -30.31 4.86
N ALA A 72 17.05 -30.98 4.03
CA ALA A 72 17.28 -31.06 2.59
C ALA A 72 17.19 -29.69 1.89
N GLU A 73 16.23 -28.85 2.29
CA GLU A 73 16.09 -27.48 1.77
C GLU A 73 17.28 -26.61 2.20
N LYS A 74 17.67 -26.68 3.48
CA LYS A 74 18.84 -25.95 4.00
C LYS A 74 20.11 -26.33 3.24
N ASP A 75 20.39 -27.63 3.12
CA ASP A 75 21.57 -28.13 2.41
C ASP A 75 21.62 -27.61 0.97
N THR A 76 20.48 -27.59 0.29
CA THR A 76 20.40 -27.11 -1.10
C THR A 76 20.60 -25.60 -1.18
N LEU A 77 19.99 -24.81 -0.29
CA LEU A 77 20.18 -23.37 -0.24
C LEU A 77 21.62 -22.99 0.13
N PHE A 78 22.24 -23.66 1.09
CA PHE A 78 23.63 -23.38 1.49
C PHE A 78 24.63 -23.68 0.37
N ARG A 79 24.39 -24.69 -0.46
CA ARG A 79 25.21 -24.91 -1.68
C ARG A 79 25.13 -23.75 -2.67
N ALA A 80 24.03 -23.00 -2.68
CA ALA A 80 23.80 -21.85 -3.55
C ALA A 80 24.33 -20.52 -2.96
N VAL A 81 24.76 -20.48 -1.69
CA VAL A 81 25.26 -19.26 -1.03
C VAL A 81 26.58 -18.82 -1.65
N ARG A 82 26.68 -17.53 -1.96
CA ARG A 82 27.90 -16.84 -2.37
C ARG A 82 28.02 -15.54 -1.59
N HIS A 83 29.25 -15.09 -1.37
CA HIS A 83 29.48 -13.73 -0.87
C HIS A 83 29.05 -12.70 -1.92
N ASP A 84 28.34 -11.68 -1.47
CA ASP A 84 27.92 -10.54 -2.29
C ASP A 84 28.71 -9.30 -1.89
N SER A 85 29.65 -8.90 -2.74
CA SER A 85 30.48 -7.70 -2.53
C SER A 85 29.69 -6.40 -2.67
N GLU A 86 28.58 -6.38 -3.41
CA GLU A 86 27.74 -5.19 -3.58
C GLU A 86 26.84 -4.97 -2.36
N ALA A 87 26.26 -6.05 -1.84
CA ALA A 87 25.35 -6.00 -0.69
C ALA A 87 26.07 -6.02 0.67
N THR A 88 27.40 -6.21 0.67
CA THR A 88 28.20 -6.49 1.88
C THR A 88 27.54 -7.60 2.71
N GLY A 89 27.27 -8.74 2.07
CA GLY A 89 26.47 -9.82 2.66
C GLY A 89 26.49 -11.10 1.85
N LEU A 90 25.33 -11.76 1.74
CA LEU A 90 25.18 -13.03 1.04
C LEU A 90 24.19 -12.92 -0.12
N ARG A 91 24.46 -13.66 -1.19
CA ARG A 91 23.58 -13.85 -2.35
C ARG A 91 23.35 -15.33 -2.58
N LEU A 92 22.11 -15.67 -2.91
CA LEU A 92 21.67 -17.04 -3.23
C LEU A 92 20.92 -17.03 -4.54
N LEU A 93 21.14 -18.08 -5.33
CA LEU A 93 20.34 -18.41 -6.51
C LEU A 93 19.65 -19.75 -6.23
N PRO A 94 18.53 -19.74 -5.47
CA PRO A 94 17.82 -20.98 -5.15
C PRO A 94 17.35 -21.70 -6.42
N GLU A 95 17.44 -23.02 -6.38
CA GLU A 95 16.86 -23.87 -7.41
C GLU A 95 15.32 -23.75 -7.37
N PRO A 96 14.63 -23.68 -8.53
CA PRO A 96 13.17 -23.56 -8.59
C PRO A 96 12.42 -24.58 -7.75
N ASP A 97 12.92 -25.82 -7.70
CA ASP A 97 12.27 -26.91 -6.96
C ASP A 97 12.34 -26.72 -5.44
N VAL A 98 13.40 -26.08 -4.93
CA VAL A 98 13.47 -25.70 -3.50
C VAL A 98 12.47 -24.58 -3.19
N VAL A 99 12.32 -23.60 -4.08
CA VAL A 99 11.34 -22.53 -3.89
C VAL A 99 9.90 -23.08 -3.89
N ARG A 100 9.63 -24.05 -4.77
CA ARG A 100 8.37 -24.79 -4.84
C ARG A 100 8.09 -25.60 -3.57
N SER A 101 9.12 -26.20 -2.96
CA SER A 101 8.95 -27.06 -1.79
C SER A 101 8.66 -26.29 -0.48
N LEU A 102 8.97 -24.99 -0.44
CA LEU A 102 8.79 -24.20 0.78
C LEU A 102 7.33 -24.25 1.27
N SER A 103 7.16 -24.52 2.56
CA SER A 103 5.87 -24.32 3.22
C SER A 103 5.45 -22.84 3.17
N SER A 104 4.15 -22.56 3.26
CA SER A 104 3.63 -21.18 3.31
C SER A 104 4.24 -20.38 4.47
N THR A 105 4.48 -21.00 5.62
CA THR A 105 5.13 -20.38 6.79
C THR A 105 6.60 -20.05 6.52
N ALA A 106 7.36 -21.00 5.96
CA ALA A 106 8.77 -20.77 5.62
C ALA A 106 8.92 -19.67 4.57
N ARG A 107 8.08 -19.70 3.53
CA ARG A 107 8.01 -18.68 2.48
C ARG A 107 7.69 -17.31 3.07
N ALA A 108 6.66 -17.21 3.92
CA ALA A 108 6.33 -15.96 4.60
C ALA A 108 7.51 -15.39 5.38
N HIS A 109 8.21 -16.23 6.16
CA HIS A 109 9.33 -15.78 6.98
C HIS A 109 10.51 -15.29 6.11
N ILE A 110 10.90 -16.08 5.09
CA ILE A 110 11.98 -15.71 4.16
C ILE A 110 11.61 -14.44 3.38
N TYR A 111 10.42 -14.40 2.79
CA TYR A 111 10.05 -13.35 1.84
C TYR A 111 9.74 -12.03 2.54
N HIS A 112 9.30 -12.07 3.81
CA HIS A 112 9.24 -10.88 4.64
C HIS A 112 10.63 -10.24 4.78
N ARG A 113 11.66 -11.05 5.12
CA ARG A 113 13.04 -10.54 5.25
C ARG A 113 13.58 -10.00 3.92
N LEU A 114 13.34 -10.70 2.81
CA LEU A 114 13.76 -10.25 1.49
C LEU A 114 13.07 -8.94 1.09
N GLY A 115 11.77 -8.81 1.35
CA GLY A 115 10.96 -7.63 1.04
C GLY A 115 11.36 -6.37 1.79
N CYS A 116 12.10 -6.48 2.90
CA CYS A 116 12.66 -5.35 3.64
C CYS A 116 13.80 -4.63 2.89
N SER A 117 14.39 -5.22 1.84
CA SER A 117 15.51 -4.64 1.12
C SER A 117 15.16 -4.34 -0.34
N PRO A 118 15.48 -3.12 -0.87
CA PRO A 118 15.31 -2.81 -2.28
C PRO A 118 16.22 -3.65 -3.20
N LEU A 119 17.24 -4.33 -2.65
CA LEU A 119 18.09 -5.28 -3.37
C LEU A 119 17.33 -6.53 -3.83
N ASN A 120 16.13 -6.77 -3.30
CA ASN A 120 15.24 -7.86 -3.71
C ASN A 120 13.96 -7.29 -4.34
N PRO A 121 14.01 -6.69 -5.55
CA PRO A 121 12.92 -5.91 -6.12
C PRO A 121 11.61 -6.71 -6.27
N VAL A 122 11.70 -8.01 -6.59
CA VAL A 122 10.55 -8.92 -6.73
C VAL A 122 9.80 -9.09 -5.40
N HIS A 123 10.53 -9.24 -4.29
CA HIS A 123 9.94 -9.40 -2.95
C HIS A 123 9.51 -8.05 -2.36
N ASN A 124 10.31 -7.01 -2.57
CA ASN A 124 10.03 -5.65 -2.11
C ASN A 124 8.78 -5.07 -2.79
N ASN A 125 8.52 -5.45 -4.06
CA ASN A 125 7.35 -5.04 -4.82
C ASN A 125 6.34 -6.15 -5.06
N ALA A 126 6.35 -7.18 -4.22
CA ALA A 126 5.40 -8.30 -4.31
C ALA A 126 3.95 -7.81 -4.49
N PHE A 127 3.19 -8.59 -5.27
CA PHE A 127 1.75 -8.45 -5.37
C PHE A 127 1.13 -8.78 -4.02
N ARG A 128 0.04 -8.12 -3.70
CA ARG A 128 -0.55 -8.18 -2.36
C ARG A 128 -2.01 -7.78 -2.37
N PHE A 129 -2.74 -8.33 -1.41
CA PHE A 129 -4.18 -8.13 -1.32
C PHE A 129 -4.64 -8.13 0.14
N THR A 130 -5.44 -7.13 0.51
CA THR A 130 -6.11 -7.06 1.81
C THR A 130 -7.28 -8.04 1.80
N GLY A 131 -7.02 -9.27 2.25
CA GLY A 131 -8.01 -10.35 2.29
C GLY A 131 -7.55 -11.55 3.08
N THR A 132 -8.49 -12.45 3.38
CA THR A 132 -8.21 -13.66 4.16
C THR A 132 -7.92 -14.87 3.28
N THR A 133 -8.48 -14.93 2.08
CA THR A 133 -8.40 -16.11 1.21
C THR A 133 -8.04 -15.79 -0.23
N LEU A 134 -7.56 -16.81 -0.95
CA LEU A 134 -7.21 -16.69 -2.37
C LEU A 134 -8.46 -16.43 -3.22
N GLU A 135 -9.60 -17.00 -2.83
CA GLU A 135 -10.88 -16.79 -3.51
C GLU A 135 -11.28 -15.32 -3.45
N GLN A 136 -11.13 -14.65 -2.30
CA GLN A 136 -11.37 -13.21 -2.21
C GLN A 136 -10.43 -12.41 -3.11
N TRP A 137 -9.17 -12.84 -3.22
CA TRP A 137 -8.21 -12.18 -4.11
C TRP A 137 -8.59 -12.37 -5.57
N PHE A 138 -9.04 -13.54 -6.00
CA PHE A 138 -9.35 -13.82 -7.40
C PHE A 138 -10.84 -13.73 -7.77
N ASP A 139 -11.68 -13.25 -6.85
CA ASP A 139 -13.11 -13.08 -7.08
C ASP A 139 -13.38 -12.15 -8.27
N ASP A 140 -14.27 -12.56 -9.17
CA ASP A 140 -14.60 -11.86 -10.43
C ASP A 140 -13.37 -11.44 -11.28
N ALA A 141 -12.24 -12.11 -11.14
CA ALA A 141 -10.98 -11.77 -11.84
C ALA A 141 -10.96 -12.11 -13.33
N ASN A 142 -11.88 -12.95 -13.78
CA ASN A 142 -11.85 -13.58 -15.11
C ASN A 142 -10.50 -14.30 -15.40
N VAL A 143 -9.90 -14.90 -14.37
CA VAL A 143 -8.70 -15.75 -14.48
C VAL A 143 -9.15 -17.20 -14.39
N ALA A 144 -8.63 -18.06 -15.26
CA ALA A 144 -8.99 -19.47 -15.29
C ALA A 144 -8.56 -20.17 -14.00
N THR A 145 -9.39 -21.10 -13.51
CA THR A 145 -9.12 -21.87 -12.28
C THR A 145 -7.74 -22.55 -12.30
N LYS A 146 -7.37 -23.16 -13.42
CA LYS A 146 -6.04 -23.77 -13.61
C LYS A 146 -4.88 -22.79 -13.40
N THR A 147 -5.08 -21.52 -13.73
CA THR A 147 -4.06 -20.47 -13.57
C THR A 147 -3.96 -20.06 -12.10
N ILE A 148 -5.10 -19.98 -11.40
CA ILE A 148 -5.14 -19.72 -9.96
C ILE A 148 -4.47 -20.87 -9.19
N GLU A 149 -4.68 -22.12 -9.61
CA GLU A 149 -4.01 -23.30 -9.04
C GLU A 149 -2.49 -23.26 -9.18
N LEU A 150 -1.95 -22.62 -10.23
CA LEU A 150 -0.50 -22.40 -10.37
C LEU A 150 0.02 -21.35 -9.37
N VAL A 151 -0.79 -20.36 -9.02
CA VAL A 151 -0.41 -19.28 -8.08
C VAL A 151 -0.53 -19.74 -6.63
N ALA A 152 -1.56 -20.51 -6.32
CA ALA A 152 -1.96 -20.86 -4.95
C ALA A 152 -0.82 -21.36 -4.04
N PRO A 153 0.09 -22.27 -4.49
CA PRO A 153 1.16 -22.79 -3.65
C PRO A 153 2.19 -21.73 -3.20
N TYR A 154 2.29 -20.64 -3.95
CA TYR A 154 3.26 -19.56 -3.72
C TYR A 154 2.69 -18.40 -2.89
N VAL A 155 1.39 -18.39 -2.63
CA VAL A 155 0.77 -17.34 -1.82
C VAL A 155 1.13 -17.53 -0.35
N TYR A 156 1.51 -16.44 0.30
CA TYR A 156 1.89 -16.43 1.71
C TYR A 156 1.26 -15.25 2.43
N ARG A 157 1.17 -15.35 3.77
CA ARG A 157 0.58 -14.32 4.62
C ARG A 157 1.67 -13.49 5.29
N ASN A 158 1.49 -12.17 5.30
CA ASN A 158 2.33 -11.26 6.06
C ASN A 158 1.43 -10.18 6.68
N GLY A 159 1.34 -10.16 8.02
CA GLY A 159 0.33 -9.39 8.74
C GLY A 159 -1.10 -9.79 8.33
N SER A 160 -1.95 -8.80 8.10
CA SER A 160 -3.32 -8.99 7.64
C SER A 160 -3.46 -9.34 6.15
N MET A 161 -2.38 -9.26 5.36
CA MET A 161 -2.42 -9.34 3.90
C MET A 161 -1.91 -10.68 3.34
N LEU A 162 -2.39 -11.01 2.14
CA LEU A 162 -1.81 -12.05 1.28
C LEU A 162 -0.78 -11.43 0.34
N PHE A 163 0.27 -12.17 0.04
CA PHE A 163 1.37 -11.76 -0.83
C PHE A 163 1.71 -12.84 -1.85
N PHE A 164 2.22 -12.40 -3.01
CA PHE A 164 2.73 -13.25 -4.08
C PHE A 164 3.93 -12.57 -4.77
N ALA A 165 5.05 -13.28 -4.85
CA ALA A 165 6.29 -12.77 -5.44
C ALA A 165 6.87 -13.68 -6.54
N ASP A 166 6.48 -14.96 -6.60
CA ASP A 166 7.09 -15.99 -7.46
C ASP A 166 6.58 -15.97 -8.92
N TRP A 167 6.40 -14.78 -9.49
CA TRP A 167 5.88 -14.63 -10.86
C TRP A 167 6.83 -15.23 -11.92
N ASP A 168 8.15 -15.23 -11.66
CA ASP A 168 9.15 -15.88 -12.53
C ASP A 168 8.95 -17.40 -12.65
N LEU A 169 8.33 -18.04 -11.65
CA LEU A 169 8.02 -19.47 -11.67
C LEU A 169 6.67 -19.75 -12.31
N VAL A 170 5.70 -18.85 -12.14
CA VAL A 170 4.31 -19.05 -12.60
C VAL A 170 4.10 -18.60 -14.05
N PHE A 171 4.62 -17.44 -14.44
CA PHE A 171 4.31 -16.84 -15.75
C PHE A 171 4.77 -17.67 -16.95
N PRO A 172 5.91 -18.40 -16.90
CA PRO A 172 6.28 -19.32 -17.97
C PRO A 172 5.29 -20.46 -18.19
N GLU A 173 4.52 -20.85 -17.17
CA GLU A 173 3.50 -21.90 -17.27
C GLU A 173 2.19 -21.38 -17.89
N VAL A 174 1.99 -20.06 -17.95
CA VAL A 174 0.81 -19.39 -18.53
C VAL A 174 1.11 -18.96 -19.97
N THR A 175 0.97 -19.89 -20.90
CA THR A 175 1.33 -19.71 -22.32
C THR A 175 0.40 -18.74 -23.09
N ASP A 176 -0.86 -18.63 -22.69
CA ASP A 176 -1.78 -17.66 -23.29
C ASP A 176 -1.50 -16.24 -22.78
N THR A 177 -1.18 -15.32 -23.70
CA THR A 177 -0.81 -13.94 -23.34
C THR A 177 -2.00 -13.17 -22.78
N GLY A 178 -3.22 -13.43 -23.27
CA GLY A 178 -4.44 -12.81 -22.72
C GLY A 178 -4.69 -13.22 -21.28
N GLU A 179 -4.57 -14.51 -20.97
CA GLU A 179 -4.68 -15.08 -19.63
C GLU A 179 -3.61 -14.52 -18.70
N ARG A 180 -2.36 -14.42 -19.18
CA ARG A 180 -1.27 -13.83 -18.40
C ARG A 180 -1.53 -12.36 -18.07
N ARG A 181 -2.07 -11.56 -19.00
CA ARG A 181 -2.49 -10.17 -18.72
C ARG A 181 -3.64 -10.10 -17.70
N ARG A 182 -4.62 -11.01 -17.78
CA ARG A 182 -5.70 -11.13 -16.77
C ARG A 182 -5.15 -11.52 -15.40
N LEU A 183 -4.22 -12.47 -15.35
CA LEU A 183 -3.54 -12.87 -14.12
C LEU A 183 -2.81 -11.69 -13.47
N VAL A 184 -2.04 -10.91 -14.24
CA VAL A 184 -1.34 -9.74 -13.72
C VAL A 184 -2.31 -8.67 -13.23
N SER A 185 -3.37 -8.38 -14.00
CA SER A 185 -4.41 -7.44 -13.55
C SER A 185 -5.06 -7.91 -12.25
N ALA A 186 -5.30 -9.22 -12.12
CA ALA A 186 -5.84 -9.80 -10.91
C ALA A 186 -4.88 -9.71 -9.72
N LEU A 187 -3.60 -10.04 -9.90
CA LEU A 187 -2.58 -9.92 -8.86
C LEU A 187 -2.36 -8.46 -8.41
N ALA A 188 -2.55 -7.49 -9.32
CA ALA A 188 -2.38 -6.06 -9.08
C ALA A 188 -3.64 -5.34 -8.57
N ARG A 189 -4.72 -6.06 -8.29
CA ARG A 189 -5.94 -5.47 -7.73
C ARG A 189 -5.72 -5.04 -6.29
N GLU A 190 -6.43 -4.00 -5.87
CA GLU A 190 -6.34 -3.46 -4.52
C GLU A 190 -7.73 -3.38 -3.90
N ALA A 191 -7.85 -3.85 -2.66
CA ALA A 191 -9.03 -3.66 -1.85
C ALA A 191 -8.99 -2.25 -1.23
N THR A 192 -10.06 -1.49 -1.40
CA THR A 192 -10.20 -0.11 -0.91
C THR A 192 -11.63 0.11 -0.40
N VAL A 193 -11.94 1.34 0.00
CA VAL A 193 -13.26 1.72 0.52
C VAL A 193 -13.78 2.92 -0.24
N LEU A 194 -15.05 2.87 -0.64
CA LEU A 194 -15.82 4.09 -0.90
C LEU A 194 -16.23 4.67 0.44
N MET A 195 -15.81 5.90 0.68
CA MET A 195 -16.06 6.59 1.94
C MET A 195 -17.15 7.62 1.74
N LYS A 196 -18.20 7.55 2.55
CA LYS A 196 -19.38 8.41 2.41
C LYS A 196 -19.64 9.16 3.70
N LEU A 197 -20.07 10.41 3.59
CA LEU A 197 -20.45 11.26 4.70
C LEU A 197 -21.98 11.36 4.76
N ARG A 198 -22.55 11.03 5.92
CA ARG A 198 -23.98 11.23 6.20
C ARG A 198 -24.23 12.66 6.67
N ILE A 199 -25.08 13.37 5.93
CA ILE A 199 -25.59 14.71 6.26
C ILE A 199 -27.00 14.57 6.81
N ALA A 200 -27.13 14.74 8.13
CA ALA A 200 -28.42 14.67 8.82
C ALA A 200 -29.20 15.98 8.68
N PRO A 201 -30.54 15.96 8.74
CA PRO A 201 -31.32 17.18 8.79
C PRO A 201 -30.90 18.06 9.97
N ARG A 202 -30.70 19.35 9.74
CA ARG A 202 -30.31 20.33 10.78
C ARG A 202 -28.99 20.00 11.48
N MET A 203 -28.09 19.25 10.83
CA MET A 203 -26.72 19.07 11.30
C MET A 203 -26.00 20.43 11.40
N GLU A 204 -25.15 20.58 12.43
CA GLU A 204 -24.23 21.72 12.57
C GLU A 204 -23.19 21.69 11.45
N LEU A 205 -23.54 22.30 10.30
CA LEU A 205 -22.71 22.25 9.10
C LEU A 205 -21.37 22.98 9.27
N ASP A 206 -21.28 23.98 10.12
CA ASP A 206 -20.03 24.72 10.28
C ASP A 206 -18.91 23.84 10.84
N THR A 207 -19.20 22.91 11.77
CA THR A 207 -18.19 21.92 12.23
C THR A 207 -17.71 21.01 11.10
N ILE A 208 -18.63 20.56 10.24
CA ILE A 208 -18.29 19.72 9.08
C ILE A 208 -17.46 20.52 8.07
N LEU A 209 -17.83 21.77 7.84
CA LEU A 209 -17.14 22.67 6.91
C LEU A 209 -15.77 23.11 7.42
N ASP A 210 -15.60 23.25 8.73
CA ASP A 210 -14.30 23.53 9.35
C ASP A 210 -13.33 22.36 9.15
N TYR A 211 -13.84 21.13 9.21
CA TYR A 211 -13.03 19.94 8.98
C TYR A 211 -12.71 19.75 7.48
N TRP A 212 -13.75 19.60 6.65
CA TRP A 212 -13.62 19.25 5.23
C TRP A 212 -13.24 20.43 4.34
N GLY A 213 -13.53 21.67 4.76
CA GLY A 213 -13.28 22.88 3.98
C GLY A 213 -11.86 23.42 4.06
N ARG A 214 -10.94 22.68 4.71
CA ARG A 214 -9.53 23.05 4.81
C ARG A 214 -8.87 23.15 3.43
N GLY A 215 -7.82 23.97 3.31
CA GLY A 215 -7.12 24.18 2.04
C GLY A 215 -7.87 25.11 1.07
N ARG A 216 -8.71 26.01 1.60
CA ARG A 216 -9.56 26.97 0.84
C ARG A 216 -10.73 26.35 0.07
N HIS A 217 -11.04 25.07 0.30
CA HIS A 217 -12.16 24.37 -0.35
C HIS A 217 -13.53 24.56 0.31
N ASN A 218 -13.61 25.24 1.47
CA ASN A 218 -14.88 25.49 2.17
C ASN A 218 -15.93 26.12 1.23
N LYS A 219 -15.53 27.10 0.42
CA LYS A 219 -16.43 27.79 -0.53
C LYS A 219 -16.95 26.86 -1.64
N ASP A 220 -16.20 25.83 -2.01
CA ASP A 220 -16.57 24.91 -3.08
C ASP A 220 -17.57 23.85 -2.60
N ILE A 221 -17.43 23.40 -1.35
CA ILE A 221 -18.25 22.31 -0.79
C ILE A 221 -19.48 22.82 0.00
N ARG A 222 -19.47 24.07 0.49
CA ARG A 222 -20.58 24.62 1.29
C ARG A 222 -21.94 24.57 0.57
N PRO A 223 -22.09 25.01 -0.69
CA PRO A 223 -23.40 25.03 -1.33
C PRO A 223 -24.05 23.65 -1.45
N VAL A 224 -23.24 22.61 -1.75
CA VAL A 224 -23.75 21.24 -1.85
C VAL A 224 -24.13 20.69 -0.48
N LEU A 225 -23.31 20.92 0.56
CA LEU A 225 -23.61 20.45 1.92
C LEU A 225 -24.85 21.14 2.51
N GLU A 226 -25.02 22.44 2.29
CA GLU A 226 -26.23 23.19 2.67
C GLU A 226 -27.47 22.67 1.95
N SER A 227 -27.34 22.29 0.67
CA SER A 227 -28.45 21.69 -0.08
C SER A 227 -28.84 20.33 0.49
N LEU A 228 -27.88 19.47 0.80
CA LEU A 228 -28.12 18.14 1.37
C LEU A 228 -28.74 18.22 2.78
N ALA A 229 -28.32 19.18 3.61
CA ALA A 229 -28.87 19.37 4.96
C ALA A 229 -30.35 19.84 4.97
N ARG A 230 -30.83 20.41 3.86
CA ARG A 230 -32.25 20.78 3.70
C ARG A 230 -33.16 19.59 3.35
N CYS A 231 -32.59 18.45 2.95
CA CYS A 231 -33.37 17.25 2.68
C CYS A 231 -33.93 16.66 3.98
N ARG A 232 -35.24 16.38 4.00
CA ARG A 232 -35.98 15.98 5.22
C ARG A 232 -35.50 14.67 5.85
N GLU A 233 -35.01 13.73 5.05
CA GLU A 233 -34.55 12.42 5.49
C GLU A 233 -33.04 12.35 5.76
N GLY A 234 -32.33 13.48 5.57
CA GLY A 234 -30.88 13.48 5.45
C GLY A 234 -30.44 12.90 4.10
N GLN A 235 -29.17 13.04 3.79
CA GLN A 235 -28.58 12.51 2.56
C GLN A 235 -27.17 11.99 2.82
N VAL A 236 -26.66 11.24 1.85
CA VAL A 236 -25.29 10.73 1.87
C VAL A 236 -24.56 11.30 0.66
N ILE A 237 -23.33 11.77 0.88
CA ILE A 237 -22.42 12.23 -0.18
C ILE A 237 -21.13 11.43 -0.13
N ASP A 238 -20.61 11.05 -1.30
CA ASP A 238 -19.28 10.45 -1.38
C ASP A 238 -18.20 11.48 -1.05
N VAL A 239 -17.25 11.12 -0.19
CA VAL A 239 -16.15 11.99 0.27
C VAL A 239 -15.27 12.44 -0.89
N VAL A 240 -15.26 11.74 -2.03
CA VAL A 240 -14.57 12.19 -3.24
C VAL A 240 -14.99 13.61 -3.66
N HIS A 241 -16.23 14.01 -3.39
CA HIS A 241 -16.76 15.35 -3.65
C HIS A 241 -16.33 16.42 -2.64
N LEU A 242 -15.69 16.01 -1.54
CA LEU A 242 -15.12 16.88 -0.52
C LEU A 242 -13.60 17.04 -0.70
N LEU A 243 -12.96 16.17 -1.49
CA LEU A 243 -11.53 16.24 -1.76
C LEU A 243 -11.15 17.44 -2.65
N PRO A 244 -9.92 17.97 -2.50
CA PRO A 244 -9.34 18.92 -3.45
C PRO A 244 -9.33 18.37 -4.89
N PRO A 245 -9.36 19.24 -5.93
CA PRO A 245 -9.38 18.84 -7.34
C PRO A 245 -8.32 17.81 -7.73
N PHE A 246 -7.08 17.96 -7.24
CA PHE A 246 -5.99 17.04 -7.51
C PHE A 246 -6.28 15.63 -7.01
N ALA A 247 -6.61 15.51 -5.71
CA ALA A 247 -6.90 14.21 -5.09
C ALA A 247 -8.18 13.58 -5.66
N ARG A 248 -9.23 14.39 -5.88
CA ARG A 248 -10.48 13.96 -6.50
C ARG A 248 -10.26 13.33 -7.88
N ARG A 249 -9.39 13.91 -8.70
CA ARG A 249 -9.09 13.41 -10.04
C ARG A 249 -8.35 12.07 -10.03
N LEU A 250 -7.53 11.83 -9.01
CA LEU A 250 -6.67 10.64 -8.96
C LEU A 250 -7.30 9.48 -8.18
N LEU A 251 -8.13 9.74 -7.17
CA LEU A 251 -8.72 8.71 -6.33
C LEU A 251 -9.41 7.61 -7.17
N TYR A 252 -9.09 6.35 -6.88
CA TYR A 252 -9.54 5.13 -7.56
C TYR A 252 -9.10 5.00 -9.03
N THR A 253 -8.04 5.69 -9.42
CA THR A 253 -7.45 5.55 -10.76
C THR A 253 -6.07 4.89 -10.68
N TYR A 254 -5.72 4.18 -11.74
CA TYR A 254 -4.37 3.69 -11.96
C TYR A 254 -3.58 4.70 -12.80
N PRO A 255 -2.28 4.89 -12.53
CA PRO A 255 -1.42 5.70 -13.40
C PRO A 255 -1.49 5.18 -14.84
N HIS A 256 -1.57 6.11 -15.79
CA HIS A 256 -1.37 5.76 -17.19
C HIS A 256 0.05 5.20 -17.39
N PRO A 257 0.24 4.29 -18.37
CA PRO A 257 1.56 3.87 -18.77
C PRO A 257 2.47 5.09 -19.03
N PRO A 258 3.63 5.15 -18.39
CA PRO A 258 4.49 6.33 -18.41
C PRO A 258 5.01 6.57 -19.83
N ARG A 259 5.00 7.84 -20.26
CA ARG A 259 5.54 8.27 -21.56
C ARG A 259 7.02 8.64 -21.49
N ASN A 260 7.54 8.84 -20.28
CA ASN A 260 8.91 9.23 -19.99
C ASN A 260 9.30 8.82 -18.54
N ASP A 261 10.58 8.90 -18.23
CA ASP A 261 11.15 8.53 -16.93
C ASP A 261 10.76 9.46 -15.76
N ALA A 262 10.17 10.63 -16.03
CA ALA A 262 9.69 11.50 -14.97
C ALA A 262 8.30 11.04 -14.48
N GLU A 263 7.45 10.56 -15.39
CA GLU A 263 6.12 10.04 -15.06
C GLU A 263 6.17 8.78 -14.20
N THR A 264 7.24 7.98 -14.30
CA THR A 264 7.48 6.82 -13.43
C THR A 264 7.75 7.20 -11.98
N ARG A 265 8.08 8.46 -11.69
CA ARG A 265 8.47 8.94 -10.34
C ARG A 265 7.32 9.59 -9.57
N ARG A 266 6.10 9.58 -10.11
CA ARG A 266 4.89 10.08 -9.42
C ARG A 266 4.47 9.10 -8.32
N ASP A 267 5.17 9.17 -7.21
CA ASP A 267 5.08 8.24 -6.09
C ASP A 267 4.22 8.78 -4.93
N CYS A 268 4.38 8.19 -3.75
CA CYS A 268 3.70 8.58 -2.52
C CYS A 268 4.00 10.03 -2.09
N HIS A 269 5.25 10.49 -2.25
CA HIS A 269 5.70 11.82 -1.83
C HIS A 269 5.17 12.89 -2.76
N TRP A 270 5.31 12.69 -4.07
CA TRP A 270 4.75 13.59 -5.08
C TRP A 270 3.24 13.73 -4.92
N SER A 271 2.54 12.63 -4.65
CA SER A 271 1.08 12.63 -4.49
C SER A 271 0.65 13.35 -3.20
N SER A 272 1.36 13.13 -2.09
CA SER A 272 0.99 13.71 -0.80
C SER A 272 1.25 15.22 -0.75
N LEU A 273 2.41 15.68 -1.23
CA LEU A 273 2.75 17.11 -1.20
C LEU A 273 1.93 17.95 -2.20
N ASN A 274 1.35 17.31 -3.22
CA ASN A 274 0.44 17.95 -4.18
C ASN A 274 -1.04 17.90 -3.78
N PHE A 275 -1.41 17.30 -2.64
CA PHE A 275 -2.81 17.05 -2.28
C PHE A 275 -3.72 18.29 -2.37
N PHE A 276 -3.24 19.45 -1.90
CA PHE A 276 -3.98 20.73 -1.96
C PHE A 276 -3.58 21.62 -3.14
N ASN A 277 -2.65 21.19 -4.00
CA ASN A 277 -2.22 21.99 -5.14
C ASN A 277 -3.21 21.80 -6.29
N GLU A 278 -3.73 22.90 -6.85
CA GLU A 278 -4.57 22.86 -8.05
C GLU A 278 -3.77 22.30 -9.26
N TRP A 279 -2.54 22.78 -9.39
CA TRP A 279 -1.57 22.32 -10.38
C TRP A 279 -0.44 21.58 -9.66
N PRO A 280 -0.16 20.31 -10.01
CA PRO A 280 0.90 19.57 -9.35
C PRO A 280 2.27 20.22 -9.61
N ASP A 281 3.08 20.26 -8.56
CA ASP A 281 4.46 20.72 -8.57
C ASP A 281 5.39 19.51 -8.73
N ASP A 282 5.94 19.37 -9.94
CA ASP A 282 6.83 18.27 -10.30
C ASP A 282 8.23 18.39 -9.69
N ARG A 283 8.54 19.48 -8.95
CA ARG A 283 9.73 19.51 -8.10
C ARG A 283 9.69 18.44 -7.01
N PHE A 284 8.50 17.99 -6.61
CA PHE A 284 8.34 16.88 -5.66
C PHE A 284 8.66 15.50 -6.24
N LEU A 285 9.12 15.42 -7.50
CA LEU A 285 9.76 14.21 -8.03
C LEU A 285 11.21 14.06 -7.53
N ASP A 286 11.78 15.11 -6.94
CA ASP A 286 13.10 15.12 -6.33
C ASP A 286 13.00 14.98 -4.80
N LEU A 287 13.65 13.96 -4.24
CA LEU A 287 13.63 13.65 -2.81
C LEU A 287 14.28 14.77 -1.96
N ASP A 288 15.27 15.49 -2.49
CA ASP A 288 15.88 16.59 -1.75
C ASP A 288 14.90 17.76 -1.61
N CYS A 289 14.16 18.06 -2.68
CA CYS A 289 13.08 19.05 -2.64
C CYS A 289 11.94 18.62 -1.70
N VAL A 290 11.59 17.33 -1.67
CA VAL A 290 10.61 16.76 -0.72
C VAL A 290 11.06 17.00 0.72
N LYS A 291 12.31 16.66 1.06
CA LYS A 291 12.87 16.83 2.41
C LYS A 291 12.85 18.31 2.82
N GLU A 292 13.41 19.19 1.99
CA GLU A 292 13.45 20.64 2.25
C GLU A 292 12.02 21.20 2.45
N THR A 293 11.07 20.78 1.63
CA THR A 293 9.67 21.24 1.73
C THR A 293 9.03 20.81 3.04
N ILE A 294 9.23 19.57 3.48
CA ILE A 294 8.69 19.09 4.76
C ILE A 294 9.31 19.87 5.92
N GLU A 295 10.63 20.07 5.90
CA GLU A 295 11.35 20.79 6.96
C GLU A 295 10.96 22.27 7.06
N THR A 296 10.76 22.93 5.92
CA THR A 296 10.54 24.39 5.86
C THR A 296 9.07 24.79 5.83
N ARG A 297 8.16 23.88 5.44
CA ARG A 297 6.74 24.21 5.22
C ARG A 297 5.75 23.43 6.07
N TYR A 298 6.21 22.46 6.86
CA TYR A 298 5.34 21.67 7.73
C TYR A 298 5.82 21.68 9.18
N CYS A 299 4.87 21.70 10.11
CA CYS A 299 5.13 21.48 11.53
C CYS A 299 4.66 20.08 11.96
N ARG A 300 5.44 19.42 12.81
CA ARG A 300 5.05 18.14 13.41
C ARG A 300 3.90 18.35 14.39
N LEU A 301 2.90 17.47 14.33
CA LEU A 301 1.76 17.47 15.24
C LEU A 301 2.03 16.57 16.46
N ASN A 302 1.61 17.05 17.63
CA ASN A 302 1.56 16.28 18.88
C ASN A 302 0.14 15.83 19.25
N GLY A 303 -0.86 16.22 18.46
CA GLY A 303 -2.28 15.92 18.68
C GLY A 303 -2.90 15.09 17.55
N GLN A 304 -4.22 14.98 17.58
CA GLN A 304 -4.98 14.24 16.57
C GLN A 304 -4.82 14.87 15.17
N PRO A 305 -4.52 14.08 14.13
CA PRO A 305 -4.47 14.59 12.77
C PRO A 305 -5.87 15.00 12.30
N GLY A 306 -5.91 15.97 11.39
CA GLY A 306 -7.11 16.41 10.69
C GLY A 306 -6.97 16.24 9.19
N PHE A 307 -8.07 16.48 8.47
CA PHE A 307 -8.12 16.38 7.01
C PHE A 307 -6.97 17.13 6.35
N GLY A 308 -6.24 16.42 5.48
CA GLY A 308 -5.14 16.97 4.71
C GLY A 308 -3.79 17.01 5.43
N ASP A 309 -3.69 16.54 6.67
CA ASP A 309 -2.39 16.42 7.33
C ASP A 309 -1.56 15.29 6.71
N LEU A 310 -0.27 15.52 6.61
CA LEU A 310 0.70 14.59 6.05
C LEU A 310 1.05 13.53 7.10
N ALA A 311 0.87 12.26 6.74
CA ALA A 311 1.29 11.10 7.52
C ALA A 311 2.59 10.54 6.92
N LEU A 312 3.69 10.59 7.68
CA LEU A 312 4.97 10.01 7.29
C LEU A 312 5.18 8.69 8.03
N PHE A 313 5.47 7.64 7.27
CA PHE A 313 5.79 6.31 7.79
C PHE A 313 7.31 6.14 7.79
N CYS A 314 7.86 5.83 8.95
CA CYS A 314 9.29 5.68 9.15
C CYS A 314 9.62 4.58 10.15
N GLU A 315 10.86 4.10 10.09
CA GLU A 315 11.41 3.29 11.20
C GLU A 315 11.83 4.21 12.36
N PRO A 316 11.98 3.69 13.59
CA PRO A 316 12.44 4.47 14.73
C PRO A 316 13.85 4.98 14.44
N HIS A 317 14.04 6.30 14.48
CA HIS A 317 15.27 6.99 14.06
C HIS A 317 15.74 6.73 12.61
N GLY A 318 14.89 6.11 11.78
CA GLY A 318 15.20 5.79 10.39
C GLY A 318 14.64 6.80 9.39
N GLU A 319 14.91 6.54 8.12
CA GLU A 319 14.38 7.32 7.00
C GLU A 319 12.87 7.11 6.83
N VAL A 320 12.23 8.11 6.23
CA VAL A 320 10.84 8.02 5.79
C VAL A 320 10.81 7.13 4.55
N PHE A 321 9.97 6.11 4.56
CA PHE A 321 9.84 5.18 3.43
C PHE A 321 8.49 5.28 2.72
N HIS A 322 7.51 5.96 3.31
CA HIS A 322 6.21 6.19 2.68
C HIS A 322 5.56 7.46 3.23
N SER A 323 4.71 8.07 2.41
CA SER A 323 3.88 9.19 2.82
C SER A 323 2.44 9.02 2.33
N ALA A 324 1.50 9.55 3.12
CA ALA A 324 0.08 9.56 2.80
C ALA A 324 -0.58 10.80 3.39
N ILE A 325 -1.83 11.05 3.03
CA ILE A 325 -2.61 12.18 3.57
C ILE A 325 -3.74 11.66 4.43
N TYR A 326 -3.81 12.11 5.67
CA TYR A 326 -4.90 11.79 6.58
C TYR A 326 -6.22 12.40 6.09
N ILE A 327 -7.25 11.56 5.98
CA ILE A 327 -8.58 11.97 5.52
C ILE A 327 -9.52 12.13 6.71
N ALA A 328 -9.86 11.05 7.39
CA ALA A 328 -10.61 10.98 8.65
C ALA A 328 -10.66 9.53 9.14
N ASP A 329 -10.95 9.29 10.43
CA ASP A 329 -11.22 7.96 10.98
C ASP A 329 -10.20 6.88 10.55
N ASN A 330 -8.92 7.20 10.71
CA ASN A 330 -7.80 6.35 10.31
C ASN A 330 -7.75 5.97 8.82
N VAL A 331 -8.48 6.66 7.95
CA VAL A 331 -8.35 6.54 6.49
C VAL A 331 -7.33 7.53 5.98
N VAL A 332 -6.46 7.08 5.07
CA VAL A 332 -5.53 7.92 4.33
C VAL A 332 -5.76 7.85 2.83
N PHE A 333 -5.53 8.96 2.14
CA PHE A 333 -5.30 8.99 0.69
C PHE A 333 -3.83 8.67 0.43
N THR A 334 -3.58 7.74 -0.48
CA THR A 334 -2.22 7.27 -0.74
C THR A 334 -1.98 6.92 -2.20
N LYS A 335 -0.69 6.89 -2.57
CA LYS A 335 -0.17 6.21 -3.75
C LYS A 335 0.91 5.26 -3.27
N ASN A 336 0.64 3.96 -3.34
CA ASN A 336 1.48 2.94 -2.72
C ASN A 336 2.76 2.65 -3.52
N GLY A 337 3.71 3.59 -3.57
CA GLY A 337 4.92 3.51 -4.39
C GLY A 337 4.69 3.92 -5.85
N SER A 338 5.74 3.83 -6.66
CA SER A 338 5.82 4.42 -8.00
C SER A 338 5.23 3.58 -9.14
N THR A 339 4.98 2.29 -8.92
CA THR A 339 4.49 1.40 -9.98
C THR A 339 3.13 1.83 -10.54
N MET A 340 2.95 1.69 -11.86
CA MET A 340 1.68 1.93 -12.55
C MET A 340 0.61 0.88 -12.21
N LEU A 341 1.01 -0.27 -11.66
CA LEU A 341 0.10 -1.32 -11.20
C LEU A 341 -0.50 -1.07 -9.82
N ARG A 342 -0.30 0.13 -9.25
CA ARG A 342 -0.91 0.51 -7.96
C ARG A 342 -1.69 1.81 -8.12
N PRO A 343 -2.95 1.86 -7.69
CA PRO A 343 -3.80 3.02 -7.85
C PRO A 343 -3.50 4.09 -6.81
N TRP A 344 -4.06 5.27 -7.02
CA TRP A 344 -4.37 6.17 -5.91
C TRP A 344 -5.66 5.70 -5.24
N MET A 345 -5.67 5.59 -3.92
CA MET A 345 -6.80 4.99 -3.21
C MET A 345 -6.91 5.48 -1.77
N PHE A 346 -8.05 5.15 -1.15
CA PHE A 346 -8.18 5.19 0.29
C PHE A 346 -7.70 3.88 0.91
N MET A 347 -7.01 3.97 2.04
CA MET A 347 -6.50 2.83 2.78
C MET A 347 -6.59 3.10 4.27
N ARG A 348 -6.82 2.07 5.09
CA ARG A 348 -6.78 2.24 6.55
C ARG A 348 -5.32 2.31 7.01
N LEU A 349 -5.03 3.16 8.01
CA LEU A 349 -3.70 3.30 8.59
C LEU A 349 -3.08 1.96 9.07
N PRO A 350 -3.81 1.05 9.75
CA PRO A 350 -3.26 -0.24 10.15
C PRO A 350 -2.86 -1.11 8.95
N GLU A 351 -3.68 -1.14 7.89
CA GLU A 351 -3.38 -1.91 6.68
C GLU A 351 -2.13 -1.36 5.98
N MET A 352 -1.93 -0.04 6.01
CA MET A 352 -0.73 0.59 5.44
C MET A 352 0.56 0.12 6.11
N ALA A 353 0.53 -0.15 7.41
CA ALA A 353 1.70 -0.65 8.12
C ALA A 353 2.05 -2.07 7.65
N ASP A 354 1.04 -2.94 7.50
CA ASP A 354 1.21 -4.31 6.99
C ASP A 354 1.62 -4.34 5.52
N PHE A 355 1.28 -3.28 4.77
CA PHE A 355 1.65 -3.13 3.38
C PHE A 355 3.18 -3.23 3.24
N TYR A 356 3.98 -2.47 4.01
CA TYR A 356 5.43 -2.42 3.84
C TYR A 356 6.17 -3.39 4.79
N PRO A 357 6.81 -4.47 4.30
CA PRO A 357 7.61 -5.36 5.16
C PRO A 357 8.75 -4.59 5.82
N ARG A 358 8.82 -4.65 7.16
CA ARG A 358 9.85 -4.00 7.98
C ARG A 358 10.21 -4.91 9.14
N THR A 359 11.50 -4.99 9.43
CA THR A 359 12.00 -5.70 10.63
C THR A 359 11.90 -4.86 11.90
N ARG A 360 11.75 -3.54 11.76
CA ARG A 360 11.58 -2.60 12.88
C ARG A 360 10.13 -2.13 12.96
N PRO A 361 9.63 -1.77 14.16
CA PRO A 361 8.29 -1.21 14.30
C PRO A 361 8.11 0.04 13.45
N ILE A 362 6.98 0.16 12.76
CA ILE A 362 6.67 1.35 11.97
C ILE A 362 6.12 2.45 12.88
N GLU A 363 6.69 3.65 12.79
CA GLU A 363 6.16 4.86 13.39
C GLU A 363 5.41 5.68 12.33
N VAL A 364 4.26 6.23 12.72
CA VAL A 364 3.53 7.20 11.91
C VAL A 364 3.65 8.57 12.57
N ARG A 365 4.21 9.53 11.83
CA ARG A 365 4.38 10.92 12.29
C ARG A 365 3.51 11.84 11.46
N PHE A 366 2.69 12.64 12.12
CA PHE A 366 1.78 13.57 11.45
C PHE A 366 2.36 14.98 11.37
N TYR A 367 2.12 15.63 10.24
CA TYR A 367 2.63 16.94 9.91
C TYR A 367 1.55 17.82 9.28
N ARG A 368 1.57 19.09 9.62
CA ARG A 368 0.61 20.09 9.15
C ARG A 368 1.34 21.20 8.42
N ARG A 369 0.91 21.49 7.19
CA ARG A 369 1.40 22.63 6.43
C ARG A 369 1.04 23.93 7.15
N TYR A 370 1.98 24.88 7.20
CA TYR A 370 1.77 26.22 7.78
C TYR A 370 0.63 27.00 7.11
#